data_AF-A0A944U158-F1
#
_entry.id   AF-A0A944U158-F1
#
_cell.length_a   1.000
_cell.length_b   1.000
_cell.length_c   1.000
_cell.angle_alpha   90.00
_cell.angle_beta   90.00
_cell.angle_gamma   90.00
#
_symmetry.space_group_name_H-M   'P 1'
#
loop_
_entity.id
_entity.type
_entity.pdbx_description
1 polymer ?
#
loop_
_entity_poly.entity_id
_entity_poly.type
_entity_poly.pdbx_seq_one_letter_code
_entity_poly.pdbx_strand_id
1 'polypeptide(L)'
;MMFNIEIQLEPKRKSLYEEAIRRLQCIDVCNDADTAPDARIVGPENALSNLGVPCLVDQPERVDGHTLSSLIESGSHIMPAHALRFSSRVKPIDEALRAGKLGKAGLMRLHYWATEGASLRQAMFGPMDLARWFFQDEPSMRQCVETKHSLLCHLQFPSDGMALMNVSNAFEGEVPYESVQLIGATGAAYGDDHHNTHLHFRKNSVFARIHHHNIMHGLMGLVSEFVDGILNDRGWNVSLKDTLRTHELLEELVDG
;
A
#
# COMPACT_ATOMS: atom_id res chain seq x y z
N MET A 1 21.60 -1.31 19.58
CA MET A 1 21.77 -0.01 18.88
C MET A 1 20.38 0.42 18.47
N MET A 2 19.98 1.65 18.78
CA MET A 2 18.67 2.18 18.41
C MET A 2 18.78 2.75 16.98
N PHE A 3 17.83 2.42 16.10
CA PHE A 3 17.80 2.97 14.74
C PHE A 3 16.94 4.24 14.71
N ASN A 4 17.51 5.36 14.31
CA ASN A 4 16.86 6.67 14.42
C ASN A 4 16.26 7.10 13.07
N ILE A 5 14.96 7.37 13.08
CA ILE A 5 14.20 7.79 11.90
C ILE A 5 13.71 9.22 12.11
N GLU A 6 13.97 10.09 11.14
CA GLU A 6 13.34 11.41 11.06
C GLU A 6 12.05 11.32 10.21
N ILE A 7 10.95 11.92 10.67
CA ILE A 7 9.66 11.91 9.96
C ILE A 7 9.31 13.31 9.47
N GLN A 8 9.30 13.46 8.14
CA GLN A 8 8.99 14.68 7.39
C GLN A 8 7.66 14.52 6.64
N LEU A 9 6.57 14.44 7.40
CA LEU A 9 5.20 14.26 6.90
C LEU A 9 4.27 15.30 7.52
N GLU A 10 3.10 15.51 6.92
CA GLU A 10 2.07 16.35 7.53
C GLU A 10 1.60 15.78 8.89
N PRO A 11 1.11 16.62 9.83
CA PRO A 11 0.89 16.22 11.22
C PRO A 11 0.04 14.96 11.41
N LYS A 12 -1.01 14.80 10.58
CA LYS A 12 -1.91 13.63 10.65
C LYS A 12 -1.20 12.34 10.25
N ARG A 13 -0.37 12.38 9.20
CA ARG A 13 0.40 11.20 8.74
C ARG A 13 1.59 10.94 9.65
N LYS A 14 2.33 11.98 10.06
CA LYS A 14 3.42 11.89 11.03
C LYS A 14 2.97 11.16 12.31
N SER A 15 1.83 11.56 12.88
CA SER A 15 1.29 10.94 14.10
C SER A 15 1.04 9.43 13.94
N LEU A 16 0.64 8.95 12.75
CA LEU A 16 0.42 7.53 12.50
C LEU A 16 1.74 6.75 12.48
N TYR A 17 2.78 7.29 11.85
CA TYR A 17 4.10 6.67 11.83
C TYR A 17 4.77 6.68 13.20
N GLU A 18 4.68 7.78 13.95
CA GLU A 18 5.19 7.85 15.34
C GLU A 18 4.51 6.82 16.24
N GLU A 19 3.21 6.61 16.07
CA GLU A 19 2.44 5.63 16.84
C GLU A 19 2.75 4.19 16.41
N ALA A 20 3.08 3.94 15.14
CA ALA A 20 3.59 2.64 14.69
C ALA A 20 5.01 2.37 15.21
N ILE A 21 5.91 3.35 15.09
CA ILE A 21 7.32 3.25 15.54
C ILE A 21 7.40 3.05 17.06
N ARG A 22 6.57 3.73 17.85
CA ARG A 22 6.51 3.53 19.31
C ARG A 22 6.19 2.08 19.72
N ARG A 23 5.63 1.26 18.83
CA ARG A 23 5.38 -0.17 19.07
C ARG A 23 6.53 -1.08 18.60
N LEU A 24 7.54 -0.54 17.95
CA LEU A 24 8.75 -1.24 17.49
C LEU A 24 9.88 -0.97 18.48
N GLN A 25 10.41 -2.01 19.11
CA GLN A 25 11.34 -1.86 20.25
C GLN A 25 12.76 -1.38 19.89
N CYS A 26 13.11 -1.30 18.60
CA CYS A 26 14.48 -1.02 18.14
C CYS A 26 14.59 0.23 17.26
N ILE A 27 13.51 1.01 17.16
CA ILE A 27 13.43 2.17 16.27
C ILE A 27 12.94 3.36 17.09
N ASP A 28 13.64 4.47 17.00
CA ASP A 28 13.28 5.74 17.63
C ASP A 28 12.99 6.80 16.58
N VAL A 29 12.16 7.78 16.96
CA VAL A 29 11.91 8.97 16.15
C VAL A 29 12.88 10.07 16.59
N CYS A 30 13.75 10.49 15.67
CA CYS A 30 14.63 11.62 15.90
C CYS A 30 13.82 12.93 15.85
N ASN A 31 13.85 13.68 16.94
CA ASN A 31 13.25 15.02 17.03
C ASN A 31 14.29 16.13 17.21
N ASP A 32 15.57 15.76 17.28
CA ASP A 32 16.68 16.68 17.51
C ASP A 32 17.35 17.03 16.18
N ALA A 33 17.49 18.33 15.90
CA ALA A 33 18.13 18.83 14.68
C ALA A 33 19.63 18.55 14.65
N ASP A 34 20.26 18.30 15.80
CA ASP A 34 21.70 18.12 15.93
C ASP A 34 22.16 16.66 15.76
N THR A 35 21.22 15.71 15.66
CA THR A 35 21.51 14.28 15.44
C THR A 35 21.16 13.87 14.02
N ALA A 36 22.16 13.49 13.23
CA ALA A 36 21.93 12.96 11.89
C ALA A 36 21.10 11.65 11.97
N PRO A 37 19.96 11.54 11.26
CA PRO A 37 19.14 10.34 11.30
C PRO A 37 19.76 9.21 10.47
N ASP A 38 19.49 7.97 10.85
CA ASP A 38 19.89 6.79 10.08
C ASP A 38 19.03 6.63 8.81
N ALA A 39 17.78 7.09 8.86
CA ALA A 39 16.85 7.08 7.72
C ALA A 39 15.75 8.14 7.87
N ARG A 40 14.99 8.36 6.78
CA ARG A 40 13.86 9.30 6.78
C ARG A 40 12.56 8.65 6.29
N ILE A 41 11.44 9.13 6.81
CA ILE A 41 10.11 8.89 6.25
C ILE A 41 9.59 10.23 5.74
N VAL A 42 9.29 10.30 4.45
CA VAL A 42 9.06 11.58 3.76
C VAL A 42 7.79 11.53 2.92
N GLY A 43 7.19 12.71 2.69
CA GLY A 43 6.11 12.87 1.72
C GLY A 43 6.61 12.81 0.28
N PRO A 44 5.69 12.66 -0.70
CA PRO A 44 6.04 12.57 -2.12
C PRO A 44 6.82 13.79 -2.63
N GLU A 45 6.53 14.99 -2.11
CA GLU A 45 7.21 16.24 -2.45
C GLU A 45 8.68 16.30 -2.02
N ASN A 46 9.08 15.44 -1.07
CA ASN A 46 10.40 15.41 -0.48
C ASN A 46 11.25 14.20 -0.94
N ALA A 47 10.76 13.43 -1.92
CA ALA A 47 11.47 12.23 -2.40
C ALA A 47 12.84 12.57 -3.02
N LEU A 48 12.94 13.66 -3.80
CA LEU A 48 14.19 14.10 -4.44
C LEU A 48 15.15 14.82 -3.50
N SER A 49 14.64 15.57 -2.51
CA SER A 49 15.47 16.37 -1.60
C SER A 49 16.26 15.53 -0.59
N ASN A 50 15.99 14.21 -0.53
CA ASN A 50 16.59 13.30 0.42
C ASN A 50 17.52 12.25 -0.20
N LEU A 51 18.05 12.54 -1.40
CA LEU A 51 19.10 11.71 -2.01
C LEU A 51 20.30 11.58 -1.07
N GLY A 52 20.74 10.34 -0.82
CA GLY A 52 21.91 10.00 0.00
C GLY A 52 21.61 9.54 1.43
N VAL A 53 20.37 9.67 1.91
CA VAL A 53 19.90 9.04 3.14
C VAL A 53 18.82 8.02 2.76
N PRO A 54 18.82 6.80 3.32
CA PRO A 54 17.75 5.85 3.07
C PRO A 54 16.37 6.45 3.38
N CYS A 55 15.42 6.35 2.44
CA CYS A 55 14.11 6.99 2.59
C CYS A 55 12.94 6.03 2.33
N LEU A 56 11.93 6.12 3.18
CA LEU A 56 10.59 5.57 2.93
C LEU A 56 9.69 6.71 2.45
N VAL A 57 9.18 6.61 1.22
CA VAL A 57 8.29 7.63 0.64
C VAL A 57 6.84 7.22 0.89
N ASP A 58 6.14 8.01 1.71
CA ASP A 58 4.70 7.85 1.95
C ASP A 58 3.89 8.30 0.74
N GLN A 59 2.73 7.67 0.53
CA GLN A 59 1.83 7.97 -0.59
C GLN A 59 2.55 7.99 -1.96
N PRO A 60 3.26 6.90 -2.33
CA PRO A 60 4.06 6.86 -3.55
C PRO A 60 3.23 7.09 -4.82
N GLU A 61 1.91 6.85 -4.79
CA GLU A 61 0.97 7.15 -5.88
C GLU A 61 0.85 8.63 -6.24
N ARG A 62 1.46 9.53 -5.46
CA ARG A 62 1.49 10.97 -5.68
C ARG A 62 2.81 11.44 -6.30
N VAL A 63 3.79 10.56 -6.49
CA VAL A 63 5.06 10.88 -7.15
C VAL A 63 4.88 10.71 -8.65
N ASP A 64 5.18 11.75 -9.44
CA ASP A 64 5.00 11.70 -10.89
C ASP A 64 6.05 10.79 -11.58
N GLY A 65 5.73 10.31 -12.79
CA GLY A 65 6.57 9.39 -13.54
C GLY A 65 7.97 9.93 -13.90
N HIS A 66 8.10 11.24 -14.12
CA HIS A 66 9.40 11.86 -14.41
C HIS A 66 10.28 11.86 -13.15
N THR A 67 9.72 12.23 -12.00
CA THR A 67 10.39 12.14 -10.70
C THR A 67 10.79 10.70 -10.39
N LEU A 68 9.89 9.72 -10.58
CA LEU A 68 10.20 8.30 -10.40
C LEU A 68 11.36 7.83 -11.28
N SER A 69 11.35 8.20 -12.56
CA SER A 69 12.44 7.86 -13.50
C SER A 69 13.78 8.42 -13.03
N SER A 70 13.79 9.69 -12.62
CA SER A 70 14.98 10.36 -12.08
C SER A 70 15.51 9.67 -10.82
N LEU A 71 14.62 9.27 -9.91
CA LEU A 71 14.97 8.55 -8.68
C LEU A 71 15.54 7.15 -8.97
N ILE A 72 14.99 6.44 -9.96
CA ILE A 72 15.50 5.13 -10.39
C ILE A 72 16.90 5.27 -11.00
N GLU A 73 17.10 6.24 -11.88
CA GLU A 73 18.40 6.48 -12.54
C GLU A 73 19.50 6.87 -11.54
N SER A 74 19.14 7.64 -10.51
CA SER A 74 20.07 8.05 -9.46
C SER A 74 20.59 6.91 -8.57
N GLY A 75 20.02 5.70 -8.67
CA GLY A 75 20.35 4.59 -7.78
C GLY A 75 19.98 4.86 -6.32
N SER A 76 18.98 5.71 -6.10
CA SER A 76 18.56 6.15 -4.77
C SER A 76 18.11 4.98 -3.89
N HIS A 77 18.47 5.02 -2.60
CA HIS A 77 18.06 4.02 -1.62
C HIS A 77 16.68 4.37 -1.05
N ILE A 78 15.66 4.25 -1.90
CA ILE A 78 14.28 4.63 -1.59
C ILE A 78 13.34 3.43 -1.65
N MET A 79 12.58 3.25 -0.58
CA MET A 79 11.45 2.32 -0.51
C MET A 79 10.14 3.10 -0.69
N PRO A 80 9.31 2.81 -1.71
CA PRO A 80 7.98 3.40 -1.80
C PRO A 80 6.99 2.66 -0.88
N ALA A 81 6.15 3.40 -0.15
CA ALA A 81 5.21 2.86 0.83
C ALA A 81 3.96 2.22 0.19
N HIS A 82 4.11 1.06 -0.44
CA HIS A 82 2.99 0.28 -0.99
C HIS A 82 2.18 -0.40 0.14
N ALA A 83 1.41 0.41 0.88
CA ALA A 83 0.83 0.04 2.18
C ALA A 83 -0.07 -1.22 2.13
N LEU A 84 -0.76 -1.49 1.02
CA LEU A 84 -1.61 -2.67 0.90
C LEU A 84 -0.83 -3.99 1.00
N ARG A 85 0.39 -4.06 0.45
CA ARG A 85 1.25 -5.26 0.54
C ARG A 85 1.57 -5.64 1.99
N PHE A 86 1.59 -4.66 2.89
CA PHE A 86 1.89 -4.83 4.32
C PHE A 86 0.64 -4.89 5.19
N SER A 87 -0.55 -4.67 4.62
CA SER A 87 -1.78 -4.65 5.41
C SER A 87 -2.03 -5.99 6.09
N SER A 88 -2.59 -5.94 7.30
CA SER A 88 -2.98 -7.13 8.06
C SER A 88 -4.04 -7.99 7.34
N ARG A 89 -4.71 -7.46 6.32
CA ARG A 89 -5.69 -8.17 5.49
C ARG A 89 -5.03 -8.95 4.34
N VAL A 90 -4.00 -8.37 3.74
CA VAL A 90 -3.29 -8.94 2.58
C VAL A 90 -2.19 -9.89 3.02
N LYS A 91 -1.47 -9.58 4.09
CA LYS A 91 -0.30 -10.37 4.52
C LYS A 91 -0.62 -11.86 4.73
N PRO A 92 -1.72 -12.27 5.39
CA PRO A 92 -2.07 -13.69 5.50
C PRO A 92 -2.40 -14.36 4.16
N ILE A 93 -2.96 -13.60 3.20
CA ILE A 93 -3.25 -14.09 1.84
C ILE A 93 -1.94 -14.35 1.10
N ASP A 94 -1.01 -13.39 1.15
CA ASP A 94 0.33 -13.52 0.57
C ASP A 94 1.11 -14.69 1.19
N GLU A 95 1.10 -14.83 2.52
CA GLU A 95 1.72 -15.95 3.22
C GLU A 95 1.12 -17.30 2.78
N ALA A 96 -0.20 -17.39 2.63
CA ALA A 96 -0.87 -18.60 2.15
C ALA A 96 -0.54 -18.91 0.68
N LEU A 97 -0.47 -17.88 -0.18
CA LEU A 97 -0.08 -18.00 -1.58
C LEU A 97 1.37 -18.52 -1.69
N ARG A 98 2.32 -17.87 -1.01
CA ARG A 98 3.75 -18.23 -1.03
C ARG A 98 4.04 -19.60 -0.41
N ALA A 99 3.25 -20.00 0.59
CA ALA A 99 3.32 -21.35 1.15
C ALA A 99 2.68 -22.42 0.24
N GLY A 100 2.17 -22.05 -0.93
CA GLY A 100 1.54 -22.96 -1.89
C GLY A 100 0.14 -23.43 -1.50
N LYS A 101 -0.44 -22.92 -0.41
CA LYS A 101 -1.75 -23.37 0.12
C LYS A 101 -2.92 -23.01 -0.80
N LEU A 102 -2.75 -21.99 -1.65
CA LEU A 102 -3.76 -21.58 -2.63
C LEU A 102 -3.51 -22.22 -4.00
N GLY A 103 -2.35 -22.83 -4.22
CA GLY A 103 -1.88 -23.22 -5.56
C GLY A 103 -1.56 -21.99 -6.43
N LYS A 104 -1.63 -22.14 -7.76
CA LYS A 104 -1.44 -21.03 -8.70
C LYS A 104 -2.56 -20.00 -8.54
N ALA A 105 -2.23 -18.71 -8.45
CA ALA A 105 -3.22 -17.63 -8.41
C ALA A 105 -4.10 -17.64 -9.67
N GLY A 106 -5.42 -17.56 -9.49
CA GLY A 106 -6.41 -17.62 -10.57
C GLY A 106 -7.29 -16.38 -10.66
N LEU A 107 -7.83 -15.88 -9.54
CA LEU A 107 -8.66 -14.69 -9.52
C LEU A 107 -8.40 -13.85 -8.27
N MET A 108 -8.01 -12.59 -8.46
CA MET A 108 -8.06 -11.56 -7.43
C MET A 108 -9.35 -10.76 -7.56
N ARG A 109 -10.06 -10.54 -6.46
CA ARG A 109 -11.15 -9.56 -6.38
C ARG A 109 -10.84 -8.54 -5.31
N LEU A 110 -11.01 -7.26 -5.60
CA LEU A 110 -10.84 -6.20 -4.63
C LEU A 110 -11.96 -5.18 -4.76
N HIS A 111 -12.59 -4.85 -3.63
CA HIS A 111 -13.57 -3.76 -3.54
C HIS A 111 -13.08 -2.78 -2.49
N TYR A 112 -12.99 -1.51 -2.85
CA TYR A 112 -12.52 -0.46 -1.98
C TYR A 112 -13.41 0.79 -2.08
N TRP A 113 -14.04 1.16 -0.97
CA TRP A 113 -14.72 2.44 -0.84
C TRP A 113 -13.71 3.44 -0.28
N ALA A 114 -13.20 4.26 -1.19
CA ALA A 114 -12.17 5.25 -0.93
C ALA A 114 -12.62 6.26 0.12
N THR A 115 -11.70 6.62 0.99
CA THR A 115 -11.87 7.71 1.95
C THR A 115 -11.98 9.05 1.22
N GLU A 116 -12.72 9.98 1.82
CA GLU A 116 -12.90 11.34 1.31
C GLU A 116 -11.56 12.02 0.95
N GLY A 117 -11.46 12.58 -0.26
CA GLY A 117 -10.32 13.37 -0.72
C GLY A 117 -9.33 12.68 -1.66
N ALA A 118 -9.38 11.35 -1.82
CA ALA A 118 -8.59 10.65 -2.84
C ALA A 118 -9.32 10.62 -4.19
N SER A 119 -8.59 10.78 -5.31
CA SER A 119 -9.17 10.52 -6.63
C SER A 119 -9.38 9.01 -6.85
N LEU A 120 -10.30 8.62 -7.74
CA LEU A 120 -10.51 7.21 -8.09
C LEU A 120 -9.22 6.55 -8.59
N ARG A 121 -8.41 7.27 -9.39
CA ARG A 121 -7.11 6.78 -9.86
C ARG A 121 -6.12 6.54 -8.72
N GLN A 122 -6.00 7.48 -7.78
CA GLN A 122 -5.17 7.32 -6.59
C GLN A 122 -5.63 6.13 -5.73
N ALA A 123 -6.95 5.97 -5.57
CA ALA A 123 -7.52 4.84 -4.86
C ALA A 123 -7.26 3.49 -5.56
N MET A 124 -7.20 3.45 -6.90
CA MET A 124 -6.93 2.25 -7.70
C MET A 124 -5.45 1.84 -7.72
N PHE A 125 -4.53 2.77 -7.39
CA PHE A 125 -3.09 2.49 -7.39
C PHE A 125 -2.73 1.26 -6.56
N GLY A 126 -3.15 1.23 -5.29
CA GLY A 126 -2.87 0.12 -4.38
C GLY A 126 -3.43 -1.22 -4.87
N PRO A 127 -4.72 -1.31 -5.24
CA PRO A 127 -5.30 -2.51 -5.83
C PRO A 127 -4.53 -3.02 -7.04
N MET A 128 -4.12 -2.12 -7.93
CA MET A 128 -3.44 -2.50 -9.16
C MET A 128 -2.01 -2.96 -8.95
N ASP A 129 -1.29 -2.31 -8.03
CA ASP A 129 -0.01 -2.81 -7.53
C ASP A 129 -0.17 -4.23 -6.95
N LEU A 130 -1.20 -4.45 -6.14
CA LEU A 130 -1.46 -5.73 -5.50
C LEU A 130 -1.76 -6.84 -6.53
N ALA A 131 -2.51 -6.53 -7.60
CA ALA A 131 -2.74 -7.46 -8.69
C ALA A 131 -1.41 -7.91 -9.31
N ARG A 132 -0.57 -6.95 -9.74
CA ARG A 132 0.75 -7.24 -10.32
C ARG A 132 1.63 -8.02 -9.34
N TRP A 133 1.54 -7.72 -8.04
CA TRP A 133 2.28 -8.43 -7.00
C TRP A 133 1.80 -9.87 -6.77
N PHE A 134 0.50 -10.17 -6.83
CA PHE A 134 0.04 -11.56 -6.68
C PHE A 134 0.30 -12.41 -7.92
N PHE A 135 0.19 -11.83 -9.11
CA PHE A 135 0.38 -12.57 -10.36
C PHE A 135 1.84 -12.57 -10.85
N GLN A 136 2.69 -11.67 -10.34
CA GLN A 136 4.12 -11.55 -10.67
C GLN A 136 4.39 -11.41 -12.18
N ASP A 137 3.47 -10.75 -12.88
CA ASP A 137 3.50 -10.60 -14.34
C ASP A 137 2.81 -9.29 -14.77
N GLU A 138 3.00 -8.89 -16.03
CA GLU A 138 2.26 -7.78 -16.63
C GLU A 138 0.93 -8.27 -17.21
N PRO A 139 -0.16 -7.48 -17.09
CA PRO A 139 -1.43 -7.86 -17.67
C PRO A 139 -1.37 -7.85 -19.20
N SER A 140 -1.88 -8.93 -19.82
CA SER A 140 -1.98 -9.12 -21.27
C SER A 140 -3.26 -8.53 -21.87
N MET A 141 -4.32 -8.41 -21.07
CA MET A 141 -5.53 -7.66 -21.42
C MET A 141 -5.93 -6.75 -20.26
N ARG A 142 -6.43 -5.57 -20.64
CA ARG A 142 -6.71 -4.44 -19.76
C ARG A 142 -8.05 -3.85 -20.18
N GLN A 143 -9.00 -3.78 -19.26
CA GLN A 143 -10.28 -3.11 -19.47
C GLN A 143 -10.61 -2.28 -18.24
N CYS A 144 -11.15 -1.08 -18.43
CA CYS A 144 -11.72 -0.33 -17.34
C CYS A 144 -13.03 0.36 -17.72
N VAL A 145 -13.81 0.67 -16.70
CA VAL A 145 -14.98 1.54 -16.79
C VAL A 145 -14.87 2.57 -15.67
N GLU A 146 -14.73 3.84 -16.05
CA GLU A 146 -14.77 4.95 -15.11
C GLU A 146 -16.13 5.65 -15.15
N THR A 147 -16.66 5.93 -13.97
CA THR A 147 -17.83 6.78 -13.75
C THR A 147 -17.44 7.90 -12.80
N LYS A 148 -18.35 8.86 -12.57
CA LYS A 148 -18.14 9.91 -11.57
C LYS A 148 -17.83 9.38 -10.16
N HIS A 149 -18.29 8.18 -9.82
CA HIS A 149 -18.26 7.66 -8.45
C HIS A 149 -17.47 6.36 -8.29
N SER A 150 -17.03 5.73 -9.38
CA SER A 150 -16.42 4.41 -9.35
C SER A 150 -15.52 4.19 -10.56
N LEU A 151 -14.40 3.51 -10.33
CA LEU A 151 -13.50 2.99 -11.34
C LEU A 151 -13.42 1.47 -11.17
N LEU A 152 -13.87 0.75 -12.20
CA LEU A 152 -13.77 -0.70 -12.31
C LEU A 152 -12.64 -1.04 -13.27
N CYS A 153 -11.71 -1.89 -12.85
CA CYS A 153 -10.63 -2.41 -13.68
C CYS A 153 -10.68 -3.94 -13.73
N HIS A 154 -10.52 -4.48 -14.94
CA HIS A 154 -10.36 -5.90 -15.22
C HIS A 154 -9.02 -6.11 -15.91
N LEU A 155 -8.17 -6.91 -15.28
CA LEU A 155 -6.88 -7.32 -15.81
C LEU A 155 -6.86 -8.83 -16.05
N GLN A 156 -6.33 -9.25 -17.18
CA GLN A 156 -5.97 -10.63 -17.47
C GLN A 156 -4.45 -10.75 -17.51
N PHE A 157 -3.91 -11.82 -16.94
CA PHE A 157 -2.48 -12.12 -16.93
C PHE A 157 -2.18 -13.33 -17.84
N PRO A 158 -0.94 -13.45 -18.37
CA PRO A 158 -0.48 -14.59 -19.16
C PRO A 158 -0.63 -15.94 -18.44
N SER A 159 -0.69 -15.91 -17.11
CA SER A 159 -0.87 -17.09 -16.27
C SER A 159 -2.30 -17.65 -16.25
N ASP A 160 -3.21 -17.16 -17.11
CA ASP A 160 -4.66 -17.32 -17.04
C ASP A 160 -5.31 -16.68 -15.79
N GLY A 161 -4.52 -15.94 -15.00
CA GLY A 161 -4.97 -15.22 -13.83
C GLY A 161 -5.78 -13.97 -14.20
N MET A 162 -6.75 -13.60 -13.37
CA MET A 162 -7.55 -12.38 -13.54
C MET A 162 -7.56 -11.53 -12.29
N ALA A 163 -7.65 -10.22 -12.44
CA ALA A 163 -7.95 -9.30 -11.35
C ALA A 163 -9.19 -8.47 -11.69
N LEU A 164 -10.17 -8.47 -10.77
CA LEU A 164 -11.37 -7.63 -10.83
C LEU A 164 -11.33 -6.66 -9.65
N MET A 165 -11.12 -5.39 -9.94
CA MET A 165 -10.88 -4.36 -8.93
C MET A 165 -11.91 -3.26 -9.11
N ASN A 166 -12.58 -2.88 -8.03
CA ASN A 166 -13.52 -1.77 -8.00
C ASN A 166 -13.11 -0.82 -6.89
N VAL A 167 -12.90 0.44 -7.25
CA VAL A 167 -12.80 1.53 -6.29
C VAL A 167 -13.96 2.48 -6.47
N SER A 168 -14.53 2.96 -5.39
CA SER A 168 -15.61 3.96 -5.43
C SER A 168 -15.41 5.01 -4.35
N ASN A 169 -15.90 6.23 -4.59
CA ASN A 169 -15.95 7.23 -3.54
C ASN A 169 -16.91 6.75 -2.44
N ALA A 170 -16.58 6.99 -1.17
CA ALA A 170 -17.54 6.77 -0.09
C ALA A 170 -18.82 7.59 -0.35
N PHE A 171 -19.99 6.94 -0.25
CA PHE A 171 -21.26 7.66 -0.27
C PHE A 171 -21.46 8.39 1.07
N GLU A 172 -22.23 9.48 1.06
CA GLU A 172 -22.48 10.26 2.27
C GLU A 172 -23.12 9.38 3.36
N GLY A 173 -22.49 9.33 4.53
CA GLY A 173 -22.93 8.51 5.66
C GLY A 173 -22.42 7.06 5.65
N GLU A 174 -21.69 6.63 4.61
CA GLU A 174 -21.06 5.31 4.57
C GLU A 174 -19.67 5.31 5.19
N VAL A 175 -19.29 4.17 5.79
CA VAL A 175 -17.96 3.94 6.35
C VAL A 175 -17.06 3.41 5.23
N PRO A 176 -15.80 3.86 5.13
CA PRO A 176 -14.84 3.26 4.20
C PRO A 176 -14.80 1.75 4.37
N TYR A 177 -14.78 1.03 3.25
CA TYR A 177 -14.84 -0.42 3.20
C TYR A 177 -13.72 -0.96 2.32
N GLU A 178 -13.08 -2.05 2.73
CA GLU A 178 -12.05 -2.70 1.93
C GLU A 178 -12.13 -4.22 2.07
N SER A 179 -12.26 -4.89 0.94
CA SER A 179 -12.19 -6.36 0.87
C SER A 179 -11.29 -6.80 -0.28
N VAL A 180 -10.50 -7.83 -0.02
CA VAL A 180 -9.61 -8.49 -0.96
C VAL A 180 -9.81 -9.99 -0.89
N GLN A 181 -9.90 -10.64 -2.05
CA GLN A 181 -10.05 -12.08 -2.18
C GLN A 181 -9.04 -12.56 -3.21
N LEU A 182 -8.38 -13.69 -2.92
CA LEU A 182 -7.54 -14.39 -3.86
C LEU A 182 -7.97 -15.84 -3.93
N ILE A 183 -8.42 -16.25 -5.11
CA ILE A 183 -8.78 -17.62 -5.44
C ILE A 183 -7.65 -18.19 -6.28
N GLY A 184 -7.05 -19.28 -5.80
CA GLY A 184 -6.07 -20.05 -6.53
C GLY A 184 -6.61 -21.43 -6.93
N ALA A 185 -5.77 -22.19 -7.64
CA ALA A 185 -6.13 -23.49 -8.19
C ALA A 185 -6.57 -24.55 -7.15
N THR A 186 -6.15 -24.40 -5.88
CA THR A 186 -6.39 -25.40 -4.83
C THR A 186 -7.02 -24.84 -3.56
N GLY A 187 -7.27 -23.54 -3.52
CA GLY A 187 -7.85 -22.88 -2.35
C GLY A 187 -8.13 -21.41 -2.58
N ALA A 188 -8.79 -20.78 -1.61
CA ALA A 188 -9.06 -19.36 -1.62
C ALA A 188 -8.77 -18.77 -0.24
N ALA A 189 -8.31 -17.53 -0.22
CA ALA A 189 -8.18 -16.73 1.00
C ALA A 189 -8.85 -15.37 0.77
N TYR A 190 -9.38 -14.81 1.84
CA TYR A 190 -10.03 -13.51 1.82
C TYR A 190 -9.58 -12.70 3.04
N GLY A 191 -9.44 -11.40 2.82
CA GLY A 191 -9.14 -10.40 3.83
C GLY A 191 -10.21 -9.33 3.70
N ASP A 192 -10.92 -9.08 4.77
CA ASP A 192 -12.04 -8.14 4.79
C ASP A 192 -11.99 -7.33 6.09
N ASP A 193 -12.56 -6.14 6.08
CA ASP A 193 -12.72 -5.35 7.29
C ASP A 193 -13.75 -5.95 8.28
N HIS A 194 -14.56 -6.91 7.81
CA HIS A 194 -15.55 -7.63 8.60
C HIS A 194 -14.97 -8.44 9.77
N HIS A 195 -13.67 -8.75 9.78
CA HIS A 195 -13.07 -9.56 10.84
C HIS A 195 -12.87 -8.82 12.17
N ASN A 196 -13.07 -7.49 12.24
CA ASN A 196 -12.72 -6.69 13.42
C ASN A 196 -13.77 -5.62 13.77
N THR A 197 -15.05 -5.99 13.70
CA THR A 197 -16.15 -5.08 14.04
C THR A 197 -16.72 -5.41 15.42
N HIS A 198 -16.21 -4.75 16.47
CA HIS A 198 -17.02 -4.60 17.68
C HIS A 198 -18.15 -3.61 17.36
N LEU A 199 -19.40 -4.05 17.40
CA LEU A 199 -20.53 -3.14 17.26
C LEU A 199 -20.59 -2.23 18.48
N HIS A 200 -20.35 -0.94 18.28
CA HIS A 200 -20.52 0.05 19.33
C HIS A 200 -21.97 0.53 19.34
N PHE A 201 -22.73 0.08 20.33
CA PHE A 201 -24.08 0.57 20.59
C PHE A 201 -24.03 1.83 21.44
N ARG A 202 -24.58 2.93 20.92
CA ARG A 202 -24.94 4.15 21.65
C ARG A 202 -26.47 4.29 21.64
N LYS A 203 -27.00 5.08 22.58
CA LYS A 203 -28.45 5.28 22.77
C LYS A 203 -29.23 5.56 21.47
N ASN A 204 -28.59 6.22 20.48
CA ASN A 204 -29.18 6.56 19.18
C ASN A 204 -28.31 6.18 17.96
N SER A 205 -27.29 5.32 18.10
CA SER A 205 -26.44 4.95 16.96
C SER A 205 -25.70 3.63 17.15
N VAL A 206 -25.48 2.92 16.04
CA VAL A 206 -24.64 1.73 15.99
C VAL A 206 -23.47 2.04 15.07
N PHE A 207 -22.25 1.86 15.54
CA PHE A 207 -21.05 2.05 14.72
C PHE A 207 -20.28 0.74 14.60
N ALA A 208 -20.03 0.35 13.36
CA ALA A 208 -18.94 -0.53 12.99
C ALA A 208 -17.64 0.31 12.95
N ARG A 209 -16.64 0.00 13.78
CA ARG A 209 -15.34 0.68 13.70
C ARG A 209 -14.28 -0.32 13.23
N ILE A 210 -13.72 -0.06 12.05
CA ILE A 210 -12.44 -0.65 11.65
C ILE A 210 -11.41 -0.19 12.68
N HIS A 211 -10.81 -1.12 13.42
CA HIS A 211 -9.85 -0.76 14.46
C HIS A 211 -8.63 -0.04 13.85
N HIS A 212 -8.27 1.10 14.45
CA HIS A 212 -6.98 1.79 14.27
C HIS A 212 -5.79 0.80 14.26
N HIS A 213 -5.91 -0.31 14.99
CA HIS A 213 -4.96 -1.41 15.03
C HIS A 213 -4.62 -2.02 13.66
N ASN A 214 -5.56 -2.17 12.72
CA ASN A 214 -5.26 -2.79 11.41
C ASN A 214 -4.29 -1.93 10.59
N ILE A 215 -4.47 -0.60 10.63
CA ILE A 215 -3.57 0.37 9.99
C ILE A 215 -2.23 0.36 10.70
N MET A 216 -2.22 0.31 12.03
CA MET A 216 -0.98 0.27 12.82
C MET A 216 -0.16 -0.99 12.53
N HIS A 217 -0.77 -2.18 12.46
CA HIS A 217 -0.07 -3.40 12.09
C HIS A 217 0.54 -3.32 10.68
N GLY A 218 -0.17 -2.72 9.73
CA GLY A 218 0.35 -2.51 8.39
C GLY A 218 1.56 -1.57 8.36
N LEU A 219 1.47 -0.42 9.03
CA LEU A 219 2.57 0.53 9.13
C LEU A 219 3.77 -0.05 9.89
N MET A 220 3.54 -0.81 10.96
CA MET A 220 4.60 -1.52 11.67
C MET A 220 5.34 -2.50 10.75
N GLY A 221 4.60 -3.27 9.94
CA GLY A 221 5.18 -4.19 8.97
C GLY A 221 5.99 -3.46 7.89
N LEU A 222 5.45 -2.36 7.37
CA LEU A 222 6.12 -1.51 6.38
C LEU A 222 7.42 -0.92 6.91
N VAL A 223 7.38 -0.30 8.10
CA VAL A 223 8.57 0.31 8.74
C VAL A 223 9.60 -0.75 9.11
N SER A 224 9.16 -1.93 9.56
CA SER A 224 10.08 -3.03 9.86
C SER A 224 10.79 -3.51 8.60
N GLU A 225 10.07 -3.72 7.50
CA GLU A 225 10.68 -4.07 6.20
C GLU A 225 11.69 -3.01 5.75
N PHE A 226 11.33 -1.72 5.89
CA PHE A 226 12.21 -0.61 5.55
C PHE A 226 13.54 -0.68 6.31
N VAL A 227 13.47 -0.77 7.63
CA VAL A 227 14.66 -0.84 8.50
C VAL A 227 15.44 -2.13 8.28
N ASP A 228 14.75 -3.27 8.15
CA ASP A 228 15.39 -4.56 7.90
C ASP A 228 16.18 -4.57 6.59
N GLY A 229 15.67 -3.92 5.53
CA GLY A 229 16.40 -3.78 4.26
C GLY A 229 17.71 -3.02 4.42
N ILE A 230 17.70 -1.94 5.21
CA ILE A 230 18.89 -1.12 5.49
C ILE A 230 19.89 -1.91 6.34
N LEU A 231 19.45 -2.49 7.45
CA LEU A 231 20.31 -3.18 8.40
C LEU A 231 20.99 -4.43 7.81
N ASN A 232 20.36 -5.06 6.82
CA ASN A 232 20.85 -6.28 6.18
C ASN A 232 21.43 -6.05 4.77
N ASP A 233 21.59 -4.79 4.34
CA ASP A 233 22.10 -4.42 3.00
C ASP A 233 21.43 -5.22 1.87
N ARG A 234 20.09 -5.29 1.91
CA ARG A 234 19.27 -6.02 0.94
C ARG A 234 18.22 -5.11 0.30
N GLY A 235 17.79 -5.49 -0.91
CA GLY A 235 16.62 -4.90 -1.52
C GLY A 235 15.35 -5.13 -0.68
N TRP A 236 14.43 -4.17 -0.75
CA TRP A 236 13.11 -4.29 -0.16
C TRP A 236 12.17 -5.12 -1.03
N ASN A 237 11.09 -5.61 -0.43
CA ASN A 237 9.99 -6.31 -1.12
C ASN A 237 9.14 -5.42 -2.06
N VAL A 238 9.53 -4.15 -2.22
CA VAL A 238 8.90 -3.15 -3.07
C VAL A 238 9.99 -2.20 -3.59
N SER A 239 9.86 -1.77 -4.83
CA SER A 239 10.83 -0.91 -5.51
C SER A 239 10.15 0.26 -6.21
N LEU A 240 10.91 1.32 -6.53
CA LEU A 240 10.43 2.43 -7.36
C LEU A 240 9.93 1.96 -8.74
N LYS A 241 10.45 0.84 -9.27
CA LYS A 241 9.96 0.24 -10.53
C LYS A 241 8.54 -0.32 -10.38
N ASP A 242 8.17 -0.82 -9.19
CA ASP A 242 6.79 -1.23 -8.93
C ASP A 242 5.85 -0.01 -9.00
N THR A 243 6.26 1.11 -8.41
CA THR A 243 5.52 2.38 -8.44
C THR A 243 5.38 2.88 -9.88
N LEU A 244 6.48 3.00 -10.62
CA LEU A 244 6.48 3.51 -12.00
C LEU A 244 5.57 2.67 -12.91
N ARG A 245 5.72 1.34 -12.90
CA ARG A 245 4.89 0.46 -13.72
C ARG A 245 3.41 0.52 -13.35
N THR A 246 3.11 0.76 -12.08
CA THR A 246 1.73 0.97 -11.63
C THR A 246 1.20 2.31 -12.12
N HIS A 247 2.00 3.38 -12.19
CA HIS A 247 1.59 4.61 -12.86
C HIS A 247 1.34 4.40 -14.36
N GLU A 248 2.29 3.81 -15.07
CA GLU A 248 2.19 3.54 -16.50
C GLU A 248 0.92 2.74 -16.83
N LEU A 249 0.63 1.68 -16.06
CA LEU A 249 -0.57 0.87 -16.27
C LEU A 249 -1.87 1.66 -16.01
N LEU A 250 -1.89 2.55 -15.02
CA LEU A 250 -3.07 3.37 -14.71
C LEU A 250 -3.30 4.42 -15.79
N GLU A 251 -2.23 5.03 -16.29
CA GLU A 251 -2.29 5.99 -17.40
C GLU A 251 -2.78 5.30 -18.68
N GLU A 252 -2.20 4.15 -19.03
CA GLU A 252 -2.64 3.35 -20.18
C GLU A 252 -4.10 2.92 -20.11
N LEU A 253 -4.58 2.56 -18.91
CA LEU A 253 -5.95 2.10 -18.71
C LEU A 253 -6.98 3.22 -18.90
N VAL A 254 -6.70 4.40 -18.34
CA VAL A 254 -7.71 5.46 -18.24
C VAL A 254 -7.58 6.50 -19.36
N ASP A 255 -6.39 6.70 -19.89
CA ASP A 255 -6.11 7.70 -20.94
C ASP A 255 -5.88 7.09 -22.34
N GLY A 256 -5.73 5.76 -22.44
CA GLY A 256 -5.55 5.00 -23.69
C GLY A 256 -6.85 4.48 -24.31
#